data_AF-A0A972Q7L6-F1
#
_entry.id   AF-A0A972Q7L6-F1
#
_cell.length_a   1.000
_cell.length_b   1.000
_cell.length_c   1.000
_cell.angle_alpha   90.00
_cell.angle_beta   90.00
_cell.angle_gamma   90.00
#
_symmetry.space_group_name_H-M   'P 1'
#
loop_
_entity.id
_entity.type
_entity.pdbx_description
1 polymer ?
#
loop_
_entity_poly.entity_id
_entity_poly.type
_entity_poly.pdbx_seq_one_letter_code
_entity_poly.pdbx_strand_id
1 'polypeptide(L)'
;KEMGIWVEVTTLIVPGLNDSNEELKKIAKFLVTTGNDIPWHISAYYPQYKSNIPPTDINRIQNAINIGKQAGLRYVYGGNISGSEYENTYCYKCGNLLIKRIGFSITENKIVNEACPNCGLSIDGIFI
;
A
#
# COMPACT_ATOMS: atom_id res chain seq x y z
N LYS A 1 -11.66 7.37 -13.24
CA LYS A 1 -12.78 7.37 -12.27
C LYS A 1 -14.15 7.44 -12.91
N GLU A 2 -14.34 8.22 -13.99
CA GLU A 2 -15.62 8.36 -14.70
C GLU A 2 -16.27 7.03 -15.14
N MET A 3 -15.46 6.01 -15.42
CA MET A 3 -15.94 4.68 -15.80
C MET A 3 -16.28 3.75 -14.62
N GLY A 4 -16.20 4.21 -13.36
CA GLY A 4 -16.46 3.37 -12.18
C GLY A 4 -15.46 2.24 -11.95
N ILE A 5 -14.30 2.28 -12.61
CA ILE A 5 -13.24 1.25 -12.49
C ILE A 5 -12.37 1.53 -11.26
N TRP A 6 -12.17 0.51 -10.44
CA TRP A 6 -11.21 0.52 -9.35
C TRP A 6 -9.78 0.40 -9.89
N VAL A 7 -8.94 1.37 -9.55
CA VAL A 7 -7.55 1.46 -10.03
C VAL A 7 -6.61 1.32 -8.86
N GLU A 8 -5.64 0.44 -9.00
CA GLU A 8 -4.54 0.25 -8.05
C GLU A 8 -3.21 0.47 -8.76
N VAL A 9 -2.22 0.99 -8.03
CA VAL A 9 -0.89 1.27 -8.57
C VAL A 9 0.15 0.48 -7.80
N THR A 10 1.04 -0.18 -8.53
CA THR A 10 2.17 -0.91 -7.94
C THR A 10 3.49 -0.27 -8.38
N THR A 11 4.40 -0.09 -7.43
CA THR A 11 5.77 0.36 -7.69
C THR A 11 6.76 -0.65 -7.14
N LEU A 12 7.57 -1.23 -8.02
CA LEU A 12 8.72 -2.03 -7.62
C LEU A 12 9.86 -1.09 -7.24
N ILE A 13 10.29 -1.14 -5.98
CA ILE A 13 11.42 -0.33 -5.50
C ILE A 13 12.70 -1.09 -5.78
N VAL A 14 13.64 -0.48 -6.49
CA VAL A 14 14.94 -1.05 -6.85
C VAL A 14 16.03 -0.14 -6.27
N PRO A 15 16.90 -0.66 -5.38
CA PRO A 15 17.91 0.17 -4.70
C PRO A 15 18.82 0.93 -5.66
N GLY A 16 18.96 2.24 -5.45
CA GLY A 16 19.80 3.11 -6.25
C GLY A 16 19.18 3.58 -7.58
N LEU A 17 17.99 3.08 -7.96
CA LEU A 17 17.31 3.48 -9.19
C LEU A 17 16.09 4.37 -8.93
N ASN A 18 15.20 3.96 -8.03
CA ASN A 18 13.94 4.67 -7.76
C ASN A 18 13.53 4.67 -6.27
N ASP A 19 14.49 4.41 -5.36
CA ASP A 19 14.27 4.34 -3.91
C ASP A 19 14.55 5.66 -3.17
N SER A 20 14.80 6.76 -3.89
CA SER A 20 15.08 8.05 -3.26
C SER A 20 13.83 8.68 -2.63
N ASN A 21 14.00 9.40 -1.53
CA ASN A 21 12.92 10.13 -0.87
C ASN A 21 12.24 11.14 -1.79
N GLU A 22 12.98 11.78 -2.69
CA GLU A 22 12.44 12.74 -3.64
C GLU A 22 11.51 12.06 -4.64
N GLU A 23 11.96 10.94 -5.22
CA GLU A 23 11.19 10.15 -6.18
C GLU A 23 9.90 9.63 -5.55
N LEU A 24 10.00 9.02 -4.36
CA LEU A 24 8.84 8.48 -3.64
C LEU A 24 7.83 9.57 -3.27
N LYS A 25 8.30 10.76 -2.89
CA LYS A 25 7.42 11.91 -2.63
C LYS A 25 6.74 12.40 -3.90
N LYS A 26 7.41 12.40 -5.05
CA LYS A 26 6.81 12.78 -6.34
C LYS A 26 5.71 11.79 -6.73
N ILE A 27 5.96 10.49 -6.62
CA ILE A 27 4.97 9.44 -6.87
C ILE A 27 3.76 9.60 -5.94
N ALA A 28 4.00 9.67 -4.63
CA ALA A 28 2.93 9.79 -3.64
C ALA A 28 2.08 11.04 -3.85
N LYS A 29 2.70 12.20 -4.10
CA LYS A 29 1.99 13.45 -4.41
C LYS A 29 1.14 13.32 -5.67
N PHE A 30 1.69 12.74 -6.73
CA PHE A 30 0.96 12.53 -7.97
C PHE A 30 -0.27 11.65 -7.76
N LEU A 31 -0.13 10.52 -7.06
CA LEU A 31 -1.26 9.63 -6.75
C LEU A 31 -2.36 10.35 -5.94
N VAL A 32 -1.97 11.15 -4.95
CA VAL A 32 -2.95 11.93 -4.16
C VAL A 32 -3.72 12.92 -5.04
N THR A 33 -3.10 13.50 -6.07
CA THR A 33 -3.82 14.40 -7.01
C THR A 33 -4.85 13.67 -7.87
N THR A 34 -4.72 12.37 -8.07
CA THR A 34 -5.66 11.57 -8.87
C THR A 34 -6.71 10.86 -8.00
N GLY A 35 -6.42 10.67 -6.71
CA GLY A 35 -7.35 10.20 -5.69
C GLY A 35 -6.63 9.66 -4.47
N ASN A 36 -7.01 10.10 -3.27
CA ASN A 36 -6.41 9.61 -2.03
C ASN A 36 -6.86 8.19 -1.63
N ASP A 37 -7.90 7.69 -2.27
CA ASP A 37 -8.47 6.35 -2.20
C ASP A 37 -7.71 5.32 -3.06
N ILE A 38 -6.79 5.75 -3.94
CA ILE A 38 -6.03 4.83 -4.79
C ILE A 38 -5.06 4.00 -3.92
N PRO A 39 -5.17 2.67 -3.92
CA PRO A 39 -4.18 1.80 -3.29
C PRO A 39 -2.83 1.93 -3.97
N TRP A 40 -1.81 2.22 -3.17
CA TRP A 40 -0.43 2.17 -3.61
C TRP A 40 0.30 0.98 -3.00
N HIS A 41 0.66 0.03 -3.85
CA HIS A 41 1.44 -1.15 -3.49
C HIS A 41 2.92 -0.91 -3.75
N ILE A 42 3.72 -1.07 -2.72
CA ILE A 42 5.17 -0.88 -2.78
C ILE A 42 5.79 -2.27 -2.65
N SER A 43 6.34 -2.77 -3.75
CA SER A 43 6.93 -4.11 -3.79
C SER A 43 8.44 -4.05 -3.60
N ALA A 44 8.96 -4.88 -2.71
CA ALA A 44 10.40 -5.08 -2.56
C ALA A 44 10.98 -5.82 -3.77
N TYR A 45 12.04 -5.25 -4.36
CA TYR A 45 12.84 -5.93 -5.36
C TYR A 45 13.67 -7.06 -4.76
N TYR A 46 13.78 -8.16 -5.50
CA TYR A 46 14.69 -9.26 -5.23
C TYR A 46 15.53 -9.52 -6.48
N PRO A 47 16.87 -9.63 -6.37
CA PRO A 47 17.72 -9.85 -7.52
C PRO A 47 17.42 -11.18 -8.20
N GLN A 48 17.22 -11.12 -9.50
CA GLN A 48 17.08 -12.27 -10.37
C GLN A 48 18.14 -12.20 -11.48
N TYR A 49 18.37 -13.35 -12.11
CA TYR A 49 19.28 -13.60 -13.24
C TYR A 49 20.12 -12.39 -13.74
N LYS A 50 21.44 -12.44 -13.47
CA LYS A 50 22.45 -11.45 -13.88
C LYS A 50 22.31 -10.05 -13.26
N SER A 51 21.40 -9.82 -12.32
CA SER A 51 21.40 -8.58 -11.55
C SER A 51 22.47 -8.58 -10.46
N ASN A 52 23.18 -7.45 -10.35
CA ASN A 52 24.13 -7.17 -9.28
C ASN A 52 23.58 -6.16 -8.25
N ILE A 53 22.31 -5.73 -8.40
CA ILE A 53 21.66 -4.81 -7.46
C ILE A 53 21.21 -5.61 -6.24
N PRO A 54 21.50 -5.17 -5.00
CA PRO A 54 21.04 -5.88 -3.81
C PRO A 54 19.51 -5.90 -3.71
N PRO A 55 18.92 -6.85 -2.95
CA PRO A 55 17.48 -6.81 -2.66
C PRO A 55 17.09 -5.52 -1.94
N THR A 56 15.81 -5.15 -2.04
CA THR A 56 15.29 -4.00 -1.32
C THR A 56 15.20 -4.29 0.16
N ASP A 57 15.86 -3.45 0.95
CA ASP A 57 15.78 -3.50 2.41
C ASP A 57 14.38 -3.09 2.90
N ILE A 58 13.91 -3.76 3.95
CA ILE A 58 12.59 -3.48 4.55
C ILE A 58 12.42 -2.03 5.00
N ASN A 59 13.48 -1.37 5.47
CA ASN A 59 13.43 0.02 5.90
C ASN A 59 13.09 0.97 4.74
N ARG A 60 13.49 0.62 3.50
CA ARG A 60 13.13 1.40 2.31
C ARG A 60 11.63 1.31 2.02
N ILE A 61 11.07 0.11 2.17
CA ILE A 61 9.63 -0.11 2.01
C ILE A 61 8.84 0.63 3.09
N GLN A 62 9.25 0.51 4.36
CA GLN A 62 8.66 1.25 5.47
C GLN A 62 8.68 2.76 5.24
N ASN A 63 9.81 3.28 4.78
CA ASN A 63 9.95 4.70 4.46
C ASN A 63 9.01 5.13 3.31
N ALA A 64 8.92 4.34 2.24
CA ALA A 64 8.00 4.62 1.14
C ALA A 64 6.53 4.58 1.59
N ILE A 65 6.16 3.62 2.45
CA ILE A 65 4.82 3.55 3.08
C ILE A 65 4.53 4.82 3.87
N ASN A 66 5.48 5.24 4.71
CA ASN A 66 5.34 6.45 5.51
C ASN A 66 5.19 7.70 4.65
N ILE A 67 5.97 7.81 3.56
CA ILE A 67 5.83 8.91 2.59
C ILE A 67 4.44 8.91 1.95
N GLY A 68 3.93 7.76 1.52
CA GLY A 68 2.59 7.63 0.94
C GLY A 68 1.49 8.07 1.91
N LYS A 69 1.56 7.59 3.16
CA LYS A 69 0.61 7.97 4.22
C LYS A 69 0.69 9.46 4.55
N GLN A 70 1.89 10.02 4.69
CA GLN A 70 2.10 11.45 4.97
C GLN A 70 1.62 12.35 3.82
N ALA A 71 1.68 11.87 2.58
CA ALA A 71 1.13 12.58 1.44
C ALA A 71 -0.41 12.61 1.45
N GLY A 72 -1.05 11.71 2.19
CA GLY A 72 -2.51 11.64 2.35
C GLY A 72 -3.16 10.43 1.68
N LEU A 73 -2.40 9.46 1.15
CA LEU A 73 -2.97 8.21 0.66
C LEU A 73 -3.58 7.40 1.82
N ARG A 74 -4.80 6.91 1.63
CA ARG A 74 -5.52 6.11 2.61
C ARG A 74 -4.98 4.69 2.72
N TYR A 75 -4.55 4.12 1.59
CA TYR A 75 -4.11 2.74 1.48
C TYR A 75 -2.72 2.68 0.86
N VAL A 76 -1.76 2.24 1.67
CA VAL A 76 -0.38 2.04 1.23
C VAL A 76 0.11 0.73 1.79
N TYR A 77 0.47 -0.19 0.90
CA TYR A 77 0.79 -1.58 1.23
C TYR A 77 2.24 -1.90 0.91
N GLY A 78 2.86 -2.72 1.77
CA GLY A 78 4.18 -3.30 1.52
C GLY A 78 4.02 -4.73 1.01
N GLY A 79 4.61 -5.02 -0.15
CA GLY A 79 4.57 -6.35 -0.77
C GLY A 79 5.96 -6.98 -0.89
N ASN A 80 5.99 -8.29 -1.15
CA ASN A 80 7.21 -9.12 -1.17
C ASN A 80 7.98 -9.11 0.16
N ILE A 81 7.28 -8.86 1.27
CA ILE A 81 7.80 -8.94 2.63
C ILE A 81 6.83 -9.82 3.43
N SER A 82 7.03 -11.14 3.30
CA SER A 82 6.13 -12.15 3.84
C SER A 82 5.82 -11.94 5.32
N GLY A 83 4.53 -11.93 5.66
CA GLY A 83 4.06 -11.87 7.05
C GLY A 83 4.25 -10.50 7.73
N SER A 84 4.58 -9.47 6.96
CA SER A 84 4.65 -8.11 7.51
C SER A 84 3.25 -7.55 7.77
N GLU A 85 3.15 -6.66 8.76
CA GLU A 85 1.91 -5.93 9.03
C GLU A 85 1.47 -5.02 7.87
N TYR A 86 2.38 -4.73 6.93
CA TYR A 86 2.15 -3.83 5.79
C TYR A 86 1.28 -4.43 4.68
N GLU A 87 0.95 -5.72 4.75
CA GLU A 87 -0.01 -6.39 3.86
C GLU A 87 -1.47 -6.20 4.34
N ASN A 88 -1.66 -5.71 5.56
CA ASN A 88 -2.97 -5.57 6.19
C ASN A 88 -3.65 -4.25 5.80
N THR A 89 -4.98 -4.26 5.79
CA THR A 89 -5.79 -3.04 5.63
C THR A 89 -6.21 -2.54 7.00
N TYR A 90 -5.91 -1.27 7.28
CA TYR A 90 -6.33 -0.56 8.49
C TYR A 90 -7.33 0.53 8.12
N CYS A 91 -8.24 0.86 9.04
CA CYS A 91 -9.13 2.00 8.86
C CYS A 91 -8.32 3.30 8.79
N TYR A 92 -8.43 4.02 7.67
CA TYR A 92 -7.69 5.26 7.43
C TYR A 92 -8.12 6.45 8.32
N LYS A 93 -9.15 6.28 9.17
CA LYS A 93 -9.57 7.26 10.18
C LYS A 93 -9.16 6.87 11.60
N CYS A 94 -9.46 5.65 12.04
CA CYS A 94 -9.26 5.24 13.44
C CYS A 94 -8.11 4.25 13.66
N GLY A 95 -7.45 3.79 12.59
CA GLY A 95 -6.33 2.85 12.68
C GLY A 95 -6.71 1.41 13.04
N ASN A 96 -7.99 1.09 13.22
CA ASN A 96 -8.41 -0.28 13.53
C ASN A 96 -8.04 -1.24 12.38
N LEU A 97 -7.48 -2.40 12.70
CA LEU A 97 -7.22 -3.46 11.72
C LEU A 97 -8.55 -3.96 11.14
N LEU A 98 -8.71 -3.88 9.83
CA LEU A 98 -9.93 -4.26 9.12
C LEU A 98 -9.78 -5.60 8.40
N ILE A 99 -8.69 -5.76 7.65
CA ILE A 99 -8.41 -6.99 6.91
C ILE A 99 -7.01 -7.43 7.23
N LYS A 100 -6.87 -8.66 7.73
CA LYS A 100 -5.58 -9.31 7.99
C LYS A 100 -5.23 -10.24 6.84
N ARG A 101 -4.00 -10.14 6.34
CA ARG A 101 -3.49 -10.94 5.22
C ARG A 101 -2.18 -11.61 5.57
N ILE A 102 -1.94 -12.74 4.89
CA ILE A 102 -0.64 -13.39 4.80
C ILE A 102 -0.46 -13.76 3.33
N GLY A 103 0.36 -12.99 2.61
CA GLY A 103 0.48 -13.11 1.16
C GLY A 103 -0.87 -12.94 0.47
N PHE A 104 -1.29 -13.92 -0.31
CA PHE A 104 -2.56 -13.90 -1.05
C PHE A 104 -3.80 -14.31 -0.23
N SER A 105 -3.61 -14.76 1.01
CA SER A 105 -4.70 -15.26 1.84
C SER A 105 -5.23 -14.19 2.79
N ILE A 106 -6.56 -14.00 2.81
CA ILE A 106 -7.24 -13.22 3.84
C ILE A 106 -7.51 -14.14 5.03
N THR A 107 -6.91 -13.83 6.19
CA THR A 107 -7.09 -14.61 7.42
C THR A 107 -8.17 -14.03 8.33
N GLU A 108 -8.52 -12.75 8.14
CA GLU A 108 -9.55 -12.06 8.92
C GLU A 108 -10.11 -10.90 8.11
N ASN A 109 -11.44 -10.72 8.10
CA ASN A 109 -12.12 -9.56 7.54
C ASN A 109 -13.17 -9.07 8.54
N LYS A 110 -13.01 -7.83 9.01
CA LYS A 110 -13.89 -7.18 9.99
C LYS A 110 -14.79 -6.11 9.38
N ILE A 111 -14.74 -5.89 8.06
CA ILE A 111 -15.58 -4.89 7.41
C ILE A 111 -17.03 -5.38 7.43
N VAL A 112 -17.94 -4.54 7.89
CA VAL A 112 -19.38 -4.84 7.99
C VAL A 112 -20.14 -3.74 7.26
N ASN A 113 -21.03 -4.10 6.34
CA ASN A 113 -21.78 -3.14 5.51
C ASN A 113 -20.87 -2.06 4.89
N GLU A 114 -19.75 -2.49 4.31
CA GLU A 114 -18.76 -1.59 3.67
C GLU A 114 -18.17 -0.53 4.61
N ALA A 115 -18.24 -0.74 5.93
CA ALA A 115 -17.80 0.22 6.93
C ALA A 115 -16.88 -0.39 7.99
N CYS A 116 -16.08 0.47 8.61
CA CYS A 116 -15.31 0.14 9.79
C CYS A 116 -16.24 -0.13 10.97
N PRO A 117 -16.18 -1.31 11.61
CA PRO A 117 -17.05 -1.64 12.73
C PRO A 117 -16.77 -0.79 13.97
N ASN A 118 -15.57 -0.19 14.07
CA ASN A 118 -15.16 0.59 15.23
C ASN A 118 -15.59 2.07 15.15
N CYS A 119 -15.60 2.67 13.96
CA CYS A 119 -15.88 4.11 13.83
C CYS A 119 -16.97 4.47 12.80
N GLY A 120 -17.57 3.47 12.16
CA GLY A 120 -18.66 3.63 11.20
C GLY A 120 -18.27 4.27 9.87
N LEU A 121 -16.98 4.55 9.64
CA LEU A 121 -16.51 5.13 8.39
C LEU A 121 -16.64 4.11 7.25
N SER A 122 -17.27 4.53 6.14
CA SER A 122 -17.26 3.75 4.89
C SER A 122 -15.83 3.57 4.38
N ILE A 123 -15.49 2.35 3.97
CA ILE A 123 -14.17 1.98 3.46
C ILE A 123 -14.26 1.86 1.95
N ASP A 124 -13.32 2.46 1.23
CA ASP A 124 -13.27 2.37 -0.22
C ASP A 124 -12.87 0.94 -0.63
N GLY A 125 -13.48 0.41 -1.70
CA GLY A 125 -13.18 -0.91 -2.23
C GLY A 125 -14.42 -1.63 -2.74
N ILE A 126 -14.23 -2.84 -3.26
CA ILE A 126 -15.32 -3.73 -3.68
C ILE A 126 -15.35 -4.91 -2.70
N PHE A 127 -16.44 -5.02 -1.95
CA PHE A 127 -16.65 -6.08 -0.96
C PHE A 127 -17.80 -6.97 -1.46
N ILE A 128 -17.46 -8.07 -2.13
CA ILE A 128 -18.41 -9.06 -2.66
C ILE A 128 -18.57 -10.21 -1.67
#